data_AF-A0A4R7S5X9-F1
#
_entry.id   AF-A0A4R7S5X9-F1
#
_cell.length_a   1.000
_cell.length_b   1.000
_cell.length_c   1.000
_cell.angle_alpha   90.00
_cell.angle_beta   90.00
_cell.angle_gamma   90.00
#
_symmetry.space_group_name_H-M   'P 1'
#
loop_
_entity.id
_entity.type
_entity.pdbx_description
1 polymer ?
#
loop_
_entity_poly.entity_id
_entity_poly.type
_entity_poly.pdbx_seq_one_letter_code
_entity_poly.pdbx_strand_id
1 'polypeptide(L)'
;MTEAEIAKKYTRIVKTSLGQWVQAMVVKKPMSDTPEITWKGVGRMLPVRALDENVEMARLAVLKDRRFFRLCEKCNEARPASLILDSGACQECVSESKAMA
;
A
#
# COMPACT_ATOMS: atom_id res chain seq x y z
N MET A 1 -12.00 -2.27 6.31
CA MET A 1 -10.75 -2.00 7.04
C MET A 1 -10.62 -0.51 7.29
N THR A 2 -10.04 -0.11 8.41
CA THR A 2 -9.68 1.29 8.72
C THR A 2 -8.46 1.73 7.90
N GLU A 3 -8.26 3.05 7.75
CA GLU A 3 -7.09 3.61 7.06
C GLU A 3 -5.77 3.14 7.68
N ALA A 4 -5.72 3.04 9.02
CA ALA A 4 -4.56 2.55 9.76
C ALA A 4 -4.25 1.07 9.45
N GLU A 5 -5.27 0.22 9.32
CA GLU A 5 -5.10 -1.19 8.94
C GLU A 5 -4.60 -1.33 7.49
N ILE A 6 -5.12 -0.51 6.58
CA ILE A 6 -4.69 -0.47 5.18
C ILE A 6 -3.22 -0.01 5.09
N ALA A 7 -2.86 1.08 5.75
CA ALA A 7 -1.49 1.55 5.83
C ALA A 7 -0.59 0.46 6.42
N LYS A 8 -1.05 -0.24 7.47
CA LYS A 8 -0.30 -1.34 8.07
C LYS A 8 -0.04 -2.50 7.12
N LYS A 9 -1.05 -2.87 6.32
CA LYS A 9 -0.99 -3.98 5.37
C LYS A 9 -0.10 -3.67 4.16
N TYR A 10 -0.19 -2.46 3.61
CA TYR A 10 0.42 -2.13 2.32
C TYR A 10 1.64 -1.23 2.38
N THR A 11 2.05 -0.81 3.56
CA THR A 11 3.28 -0.06 3.75
C THR A 11 4.11 -0.65 4.88
N ARG A 12 5.42 -0.39 4.85
CA ARG A 12 6.34 -0.75 5.93
C ARG A 12 7.30 0.40 6.21
N ILE A 13 7.82 0.43 7.43
CA ILE A 13 8.84 1.40 7.84
C ILE A 13 10.18 0.68 7.85
N VAL A 14 11.17 1.23 7.14
CA VAL A 14 12.54 0.73 7.13
C VAL A 14 13.42 1.74 7.84
N LYS A 15 14.00 1.33 8.98
CA LYS A 15 14.96 2.14 9.74
C LYS A 15 16.37 1.85 9.24
N THR A 16 17.14 2.90 9.02
CA THR A 16 18.54 2.85 8.56
C THR A 16 19.38 3.80 9.41
N SER A 17 20.72 3.74 9.28
CA SER A 17 21.62 4.69 9.94
C SER A 17 21.42 6.14 9.48
N LEU A 18 20.85 6.37 8.30
CA LEU A 18 20.62 7.69 7.71
C LEU A 18 19.23 8.26 8.03
N GLY A 19 18.29 7.43 8.45
CA GLY A 19 16.91 7.83 8.70
C GLY A 19 15.91 6.69 8.54
N GLN A 20 14.64 7.07 8.44
CA GLN A 20 13.52 6.14 8.34
C GLN A 20 12.79 6.35 7.01
N TRP A 21 12.51 5.27 6.29
CA TRP A 21 11.76 5.28 5.04
C TRP A 21 10.39 4.65 5.22
N VAL A 22 9.35 5.32 4.75
CA VAL A 22 8.09 4.64 4.46
C VAL A 22 8.22 4.02 3.07
N GLN A 23 7.96 2.72 2.97
CA GLN A 23 7.92 2.00 1.72
C GLN A 23 6.52 1.49 1.44
N ALA A 24 6.04 1.68 0.20
CA ALA A 24 4.80 1.11 -0.29
C ALA A 24 5.04 -0.22 -1.01
N MET A 25 4.09 -1.12 -0.86
CA MET A 25 4.04 -2.39 -1.57
C MET A 25 3.70 -2.15 -3.05
N VAL A 26 4.44 -2.81 -3.94
CA VAL A 26 4.16 -2.86 -5.38
C VAL A 26 4.18 -4.32 -5.80
N VAL A 27 3.08 -4.77 -6.37
CA VAL A 27 2.86 -6.17 -6.76
C VAL A 27 2.85 -6.28 -8.27
N LYS A 28 3.68 -7.15 -8.85
CA LYS A 28 3.57 -7.51 -10.27
C LYS A 28 2.82 -8.83 -10.40
N LYS A 29 2.07 -8.96 -11.51
CA LYS A 29 1.21 -10.13 -11.79
C LYS A 29 0.29 -10.45 -10.61
N PRO A 30 -0.57 -9.51 -10.18
CA PRO A 30 -1.35 -9.64 -8.95
C PRO A 30 -2.34 -10.80 -8.95
N MET A 31 -2.68 -11.35 -10.12
CA MET A 31 -3.59 -12.49 -10.30
C MET A 31 -2.86 -13.84 -10.47
N SER A 32 -1.53 -13.87 -10.39
CA SER A 32 -0.76 -15.12 -10.49
C SER A 32 -0.74 -15.84 -9.14
N ASP A 33 -0.57 -17.16 -9.16
CA ASP A 33 -0.29 -17.96 -7.96
C ASP A 33 1.04 -17.55 -7.28
N THR A 34 1.93 -16.87 -8.02
CA THR A 34 3.23 -16.38 -7.53
C THR A 34 3.38 -14.88 -7.80
N PRO A 35 2.64 -14.00 -7.10
CA PRO A 35 2.74 -12.57 -7.29
C PRO A 35 4.10 -12.05 -6.81
N GLU A 36 4.74 -11.20 -7.62
CA GLU A 36 6.05 -10.66 -7.28
C GLU A 36 5.88 -9.37 -6.45
N ILE A 37 6.26 -9.41 -5.17
CA ILE A 37 6.15 -8.25 -4.27
C ILE A 37 7.48 -7.51 -4.19
N THR A 38 7.45 -6.22 -4.48
CA THR A 38 8.58 -5.30 -4.26
C THR A 38 8.16 -4.14 -3.38
N TRP A 39 9.13 -3.49 -2.73
CA TRP A 39 8.89 -2.37 -1.83
C TRP A 39 9.62 -1.13 -2.35
N LYS A 40 8.89 -0.02 -2.46
CA LYS A 40 9.42 1.24 -3.02
C LYS A 40 9.32 2.35 -1.98
N GLY A 41 10.40 3.09 -1.78
CA GLY A 41 10.39 4.27 -0.91
C GLY A 41 9.42 5.31 -1.44
N VAL A 42 8.60 5.88 -0.56
CA VAL A 42 7.63 6.92 -0.89
C VAL A 42 7.98 8.20 -0.15
N GLY A 43 7.91 9.33 -0.85
CA GLY A 43 8.22 10.62 -0.27
C GLY A 43 9.70 10.79 0.09
N ARG A 44 9.96 11.52 1.17
CA ARG A 44 11.31 11.80 1.67
C ARG A 44 11.64 10.89 2.86
N MET A 45 12.92 10.60 3.03
CA MET A 45 13.44 9.97 4.23
C MET A 45 13.18 10.87 5.44
N LEU A 46 12.64 10.29 6.51
CA LEU A 46 12.49 10.95 7.80
C LEU A 46 13.80 10.89 8.57
N PRO A 47 14.13 11.90 9.40
CA PRO A 47 15.32 11.87 10.25
C PRO A 47 15.34 10.64 11.19
N VAL A 48 16.54 10.20 11.57
CA VAL A 48 16.72 9.05 12.49
C VAL A 48 15.92 9.22 13.78
N ARG A 49 15.89 10.45 14.33
CA ARG A 49 15.18 10.80 15.57
C ARG A 49 13.76 11.34 15.34
N ALA A 50 13.14 11.07 14.20
CA ALA A 50 11.74 11.41 13.99
C ALA A 50 10.87 10.73 15.05
N LEU A 51 9.94 11.50 15.63
CA LEU A 51 8.95 10.98 16.57
C LEU A 51 8.06 9.93 15.89
N ASP A 52 7.67 8.89 16.62
CA ASP A 52 6.86 7.79 16.08
C ASP A 52 5.53 8.31 15.49
N GLU A 53 4.91 9.30 16.11
CA GLU A 53 3.71 9.97 15.60
C GLU A 53 3.92 10.60 14.21
N ASN A 54 5.07 11.23 13.99
CA ASN A 54 5.41 11.80 12.68
C ASN A 54 5.65 10.71 11.62
N VAL A 55 6.23 9.58 12.03
CA VAL A 55 6.43 8.43 11.14
C VAL A 55 5.09 7.82 10.74
N GLU A 56 4.16 7.66 11.68
CA GLU A 56 2.82 7.14 11.38
C GLU A 56 1.98 8.12 10.57
N MET A 57 2.07 9.44 10.82
CA MET A 57 1.44 10.43 9.95
C MET A 57 1.98 10.37 8.52
N ALA A 58 3.30 10.24 8.35
CA ALA A 58 3.90 10.06 7.03
C ALA A 58 3.42 8.75 6.38
N ARG A 59 3.26 7.69 7.15
CA ARG A 59 2.74 6.40 6.69
C ARG A 59 1.31 6.50 6.18
N LEU A 60 0.43 7.17 6.92
CA LEU A 60 -0.96 7.41 6.48
C LEU A 60 -1.01 8.29 5.23
N ALA A 61 -0.17 9.33 5.17
CA ALA A 61 -0.10 10.22 4.02
C ALA A 61 0.29 9.50 2.71
N VAL A 62 1.05 8.39 2.79
CA VAL A 62 1.40 7.57 1.62
C VAL A 62 0.17 7.03 0.89
N LEU A 63 -0.93 6.77 1.59
CA LEU A 63 -2.17 6.28 0.96
C LEU A 63 -2.80 7.30 0.00
N LYS A 64 -2.41 8.57 0.10
CA LYS A 64 -2.86 9.65 -0.80
C LYS A 64 -1.98 9.80 -2.04
N ASP A 65 -0.84 9.10 -2.11
CA ASP A 65 0.05 9.14 -3.27
C ASP A 65 -0.49 8.27 -4.41
N ARG A 66 -1.07 8.92 -5.43
CA ARG A 66 -1.71 8.28 -6.58
C ARG A 66 -0.79 7.41 -7.43
N ARG A 67 0.53 7.54 -7.28
CA ARG A 67 1.51 6.69 -7.97
C ARG A 67 1.57 5.29 -7.36
N PHE A 68 1.26 5.18 -6.07
CA PHE A 68 1.34 3.93 -5.32
C PHE A 68 -0.03 3.41 -4.88
N PHE A 69 -1.02 4.28 -4.67
CA PHE A 69 -2.33 3.91 -4.17
C PHE A 69 -3.46 4.46 -5.03
N ARG A 70 -4.54 3.70 -5.14
CA ARG A 70 -5.81 4.09 -5.76
C ARG A 70 -6.97 3.53 -4.94
N LEU A 71 -8.14 4.15 -5.06
CA LEU A 71 -9.36 3.62 -4.45
C LEU A 71 -9.91 2.49 -5.32
N CYS A 72 -10.33 1.42 -4.68
CA CYS A 72 -11.11 0.37 -5.33
C CYS A 72 -12.54 0.85 -5.57
N GLU A 73 -13.05 0.74 -6.78
CA GLU A 73 -14.42 1.18 -7.11
C GLU A 73 -15.51 0.31 -6.46
N LYS A 74 -15.16 -0.88 -5.96
CA LYS A 74 -16.10 -1.81 -5.31
C LYS A 74 -16.21 -1.62 -3.80
N CYS A 75 -15.07 -1.60 -3.09
CA CYS A 75 -15.05 -1.48 -1.63
C CYS A 75 -14.74 -0.07 -1.13
N ASN A 76 -14.40 0.86 -2.03
CA ASN A 76 -14.00 2.24 -1.72
C ASN A 76 -12.78 2.36 -0.78
N GLU A 77 -11.98 1.30 -0.66
CA GLU A 77 -10.76 1.29 0.14
C GLU A 77 -9.53 1.62 -0.71
N ALA A 78 -8.54 2.29 -0.10
CA ALA A 78 -7.23 2.46 -0.72
C ALA A 78 -6.52 1.10 -0.85
N ARG A 79 -5.97 0.86 -2.03
CA ARG A 79 -5.19 -0.33 -2.37
C ARG A 79 -3.95 0.09 -3.15
N PRO A 80 -2.86 -0.69 -3.09
CA PRO A 80 -1.77 -0.52 -4.05
C PRO A 80 -2.32 -0.41 -5.46
N ALA A 81 -1.89 0.59 -6.22
CA ALA A 81 -2.36 0.81 -7.58
C ALA A 81 -2.14 -0.43 -8.46
N SER A 82 -1.11 -1.21 -8.15
CA SER A 82 -0.79 -2.48 -8.81
C SER A 82 -1.71 -3.66 -8.43
N LEU A 83 -2.56 -3.49 -7.41
CA LEU A 83 -3.61 -4.44 -7.02
C LEU A 83 -5.00 -4.00 -7.48
N ILE A 84 -5.11 -2.81 -8.11
CA ILE A 84 -6.32 -2.41 -8.85
C ILE A 84 -6.20 -2.97 -10.27
N LEU A 85 -7.18 -3.77 -10.66
CA LEU A 85 -7.25 -4.38 -11.99
C LEU A 85 -7.90 -3.43 -12.99
N ASP A 86 -7.87 -3.78 -14.27
CA ASP A 86 -8.41 -2.95 -15.36
C ASP A 86 -9.91 -2.64 -15.19
N SER A 87 -10.63 -3.45 -14.42
CA SER A 87 -12.04 -3.24 -14.07
C SER A 87 -12.28 -2.17 -13.00
N GLY A 88 -11.23 -1.52 -12.47
CA GLY A 88 -11.33 -0.57 -11.35
C GLY A 88 -11.53 -1.24 -9.98
N ALA A 89 -11.75 -2.56 -9.96
CA ALA A 89 -11.85 -3.36 -8.74
C ALA A 89 -10.48 -3.87 -8.28
N CYS A 90 -10.30 -3.97 -6.97
CA CYS A 90 -9.11 -4.59 -6.41
C CYS A 90 -9.14 -6.12 -6.55
N GLN A 91 -7.96 -6.73 -6.52
CA GLN A 91 -7.81 -8.18 -6.63
C GLN A 91 -8.64 -8.95 -5.59
N GLU A 92 -8.72 -8.48 -4.35
CA GLU A 92 -9.52 -9.11 -3.28
C GLU A 92 -11.02 -9.17 -3.66
N CYS A 93 -11.61 -8.04 -4.05
CA CYS A 93 -13.02 -8.00 -4.45
C CYS A 93 -13.32 -8.89 -5.67
N VAL A 94 -12.38 -9.01 -6.61
CA VAL A 94 -12.53 -9.89 -7.78
C VAL A 94 -12.43 -11.36 -7.38
N SER A 95 -11.50 -11.72 -6.49
CA SER A 95 -11.38 -13.09 -5.98
C SER A 95 -12.59 -13.51 -5.16
N GLU A 96 -13.13 -12.64 -4.30
CA GLU A 96 -14.37 -12.91 -3.56
C GLU A 96 -15.56 -13.15 -4.49
N SER A 97 -15.70 -12.32 -5.54
CA SER A 97 -16.77 -12.49 -6.53
C SER A 97 -16.66 -13.82 -7.30
N LYS A 98 -15.44 -14.30 -7.57
CA LYS A 98 -15.20 -15.59 -8.25
C LYS A 98 -15.45 -16.79 -7.35
N ALA A 99 -15.26 -16.67 -6.04
CA ALA A 99 -15.51 -17.76 -5.09
C ALA A 99 -17.01 -18.02 -4.87
N MET A 100 -17.87 -17.07 -5.23
CA MET A 100 -19.33 -17.16 -5.07
C MET A 100 -20.08 -17.53 -6.36
N ALA A 101 -19.38 -17.73 -7.48
CA ALA A 101 -19.92 -18.10 -8.79
C ALA A 101 -19.55 -19.53 -9.16
#